data_AF-A0A9W8Z9N2-F1
#
_entry.id   AF-A0A9W8Z9N2-F1
#
_cell.length_a   1.000
_cell.length_b   1.000
_cell.length_c   1.000
_cell.angle_alpha   90.00
_cell.angle_beta   90.00
_cell.angle_gamma   90.00
#
_symmetry.space_group_name_H-M   'P 1'
#
loop_
_entity.id
_entity.type
_entity.pdbx_description
1 polymer ?
#
loop_
_entity_poly.entity_id
_entity_poly.type
_entity_poly.pdbx_seq_one_letter_code
_entity_poly.pdbx_strand_id
1 'polypeptide(L)' 'MSTSQTTADVTAAGLSKIDQNINNTEEDKSHEARGHKANLSNPNTSQASKEKSAKILKELGEDGVFHGKQGKGE' A
#
# COMPACT_ATOMS: atom_id res chain seq x y z
N MET A 1 35.95 20.23 21.78
CA MET A 1 35.93 18.75 21.83
C MET A 1 34.66 18.38 22.59
N SER A 2 33.57 18.07 21.90
CA SER A 2 33.17 16.71 21.45
C SER A 2 32.04 16.22 22.36
N THR A 3 30.81 16.63 22.05
CA THR A 3 29.61 16.03 22.62
C THR A 3 29.32 14.77 21.82
N SER A 4 29.76 13.64 22.35
CA SER A 4 29.39 12.31 21.87
C SER A 4 27.90 12.09 22.05
N GLN A 5 27.14 11.99 20.96
CA GLN A 5 25.81 11.39 20.99
C GLN A 5 25.58 10.54 19.72
N THR A 6 25.73 9.25 19.95
CA THR A 6 24.87 8.16 19.42
C THR A 6 24.85 7.95 17.91
N THR A 7 25.87 7.24 17.41
CA THR A 7 25.88 6.58 16.09
C THR A 7 25.45 5.11 16.17
N ALA A 8 24.52 4.76 17.09
CA ALA A 8 24.17 3.36 17.37
C ALA A 8 22.95 2.82 16.61
N ASP A 9 22.19 3.67 15.91
CA ASP A 9 20.94 3.28 15.22
C ASP A 9 20.96 3.53 13.70
N VAL A 10 22.15 3.69 13.11
CA VAL A 10 22.31 3.73 11.64
C VAL A 10 22.69 2.32 11.16
N THR A 11 21.71 1.59 10.63
CA THR A 11 22.02 0.38 9.85
C THR A 11 22.88 0.80 8.65
N ALA A 12 23.87 -0.01 8.26
CA ALA A 12 24.91 0.28 7.28
C ALA A 12 24.43 0.76 5.88
N ALA A 13 23.12 0.75 5.61
CA ALA A 13 22.51 1.28 4.39
C ALA A 13 21.94 2.72 4.51
N GLY A 14 22.06 3.38 5.67
CA GLY A 14 21.63 4.78 5.82
C GLY A 14 20.11 5.01 5.77
N LEU A 15 19.31 3.95 5.80
CA LEU A 15 17.85 4.03 5.77
C LEU A 15 17.31 3.97 7.20
N SER A 16 16.86 5.13 7.70
CA SER A 16 16.18 5.25 8.99
C SER A 16 14.85 4.49 8.95
N LYS A 17 14.54 3.78 10.03
CA LYS A 17 13.31 3.00 10.25
C LYS A 17 12.00 3.79 10.10
N ILE A 18 12.10 5.11 9.97
CA ILE A 18 11.00 6.06 9.75
C ILE A 18 10.40 5.91 8.33
N ASP A 19 11.12 5.33 7.36
CA ASP A 19 10.67 5.22 5.96
C ASP A 19 9.72 4.04 5.68
N GLN A 20 9.42 3.18 6.67
CA GLN A 20 8.56 2.00 6.44
C GLN A 20 7.06 2.30 6.35
N ASN A 21 6.64 3.56 6.45
CA ASN A 21 5.22 3.96 6.46
C ASN A 21 4.85 5.02 5.40
N ILE A 22 5.60 5.14 4.31
CA ILE A 22 5.27 6.09 3.23
C ILE A 22 4.10 5.56 2.36
N ASN A 23 3.84 4.25 2.34
CA ASN A 23 2.86 3.58 1.44
C ASN A 23 1.46 3.36 2.06
N ASN A 24 1.05 4.17 3.03
CA ASN A 24 -0.24 4.01 3.72
C ASN A 24 -1.20 5.20 3.52
N THR A 25 -1.05 5.96 2.43
CA THR A 25 -2.03 6.99 2.09
C THR A 25 -3.23 6.37 1.36
N GLU A 26 -4.41 6.95 1.53
CA GLU A 26 -5.64 6.50 0.85
C GLU A 26 -5.49 6.48 -0.69
N GLU A 27 -4.68 7.39 -1.24
CA GLU A 27 -4.38 7.45 -2.66
C GLU A 27 -3.51 6.28 -3.12
N ASP A 28 -2.53 5.87 -2.31
CA ASP A 28 -1.68 4.71 -2.58
C ASP A 28 -2.51 3.42 -2.59
N LYS A 29 -3.36 3.23 -1.58
CA LYS A 29 -4.34 2.12 -1.53
C LYS A 29 -5.25 2.09 -2.77
N SER A 30 -5.66 3.26 -3.26
CA SER A 30 -6.46 3.39 -4.48
C SER A 30 -5.68 2.99 -5.74
N HIS A 31 -4.41 3.37 -5.84
CA HIS A 31 -3.53 2.95 -6.93
C HIS A 31 -3.26 1.45 -6.92
N GLU A 32 -2.98 0.87 -5.75
CA GLU A 32 -2.80 -0.57 -5.57
C GLU A 32 -4.05 -1.36 -5.97
N ALA A 33 -5.23 -0.91 -5.51
CA ALA A 33 -6.50 -1.53 -5.89
C ALA A 33 -6.73 -1.49 -7.41
N ARG A 34 -6.43 -0.37 -8.07
CA ARG A 34 -6.54 -0.27 -9.54
C ARG A 34 -5.58 -1.26 -10.24
N GLY A 35 -4.34 -1.38 -9.76
CA GLY A 35 -3.35 -2.31 -10.30
C GLY A 35 -3.78 -3.77 -10.16
N HIS A 36 -4.23 -4.17 -8.97
CA HIS A 36 -4.75 -5.52 -8.75
C HIS A 36 -5.98 -5.83 -9.60
N LYS A 37 -6.86 -4.85 -9.80
CA LYS A 37 -8.03 -4.99 -10.68
C LYS A 37 -7.63 -5.19 -12.15
N ALA A 38 -6.63 -4.45 -12.64
CA ALA A 38 -6.08 -4.66 -13.97
C ALA A 38 -5.45 -6.06 -14.12
N ASN A 39 -4.77 -6.53 -13.08
CA ASN A 39 -4.17 -7.86 -13.05
C ASN A 39 -5.21 -9.00 -13.13
N LEU A 40 -6.39 -8.81 -12.52
CA LEU A 40 -7.51 -9.76 -12.64
C LEU A 40 -8.05 -9.86 -14.08
N SER A 41 -8.17 -8.73 -14.76
CA SER A 41 -8.67 -8.65 -16.13
C SER A 41 -7.64 -9.09 -17.19
N ASN A 42 -6.36 -9.16 -16.85
CA ASN A 42 -5.32 -9.59 -17.79
C ASN A 42 -5.44 -11.09 -18.10
N PRO A 43 -5.70 -11.50 -19.36
CA PRO A 43 -5.76 -12.91 -19.74
C PRO A 43 -4.42 -13.63 -19.59
N ASN A 44 -3.30 -12.89 -19.65
CA ASN A 44 -1.95 -13.45 -19.54
C ASN A 44 -1.48 -13.65 -18.08
N THR A 45 -2.28 -13.22 -17.10
CA THR A 45 -1.93 -13.41 -15.68
C THR A 45 -2.33 -14.81 -15.21
N SER A 46 -1.42 -15.46 -14.49
CA SER A 46 -1.64 -16.77 -13.87
C SER A 46 -2.79 -16.77 -12.85
N GLN A 47 -3.49 -17.90 -12.71
CA GLN A 47 -4.57 -18.06 -11.73
C GLN A 47 -4.13 -17.72 -10.30
N ALA A 48 -2.97 -18.21 -9.86
CA ALA A 48 -2.47 -17.92 -8.51
C ALA A 48 -2.28 -16.42 -8.26
N SER A 49 -1.81 -15.67 -9.28
CA SER A 49 -1.65 -14.22 -9.20
C SER A 49 -3.00 -13.50 -9.15
N LYS A 50 -4.01 -14.02 -9.86
CA LYS A 50 -5.39 -13.50 -9.81
C LYS A 50 -6.00 -13.74 -8.44
N GLU A 51 -5.89 -14.95 -7.89
CA GLU A 51 -6.41 -15.27 -6.56
C GLU A 51 -5.80 -14.38 -5.47
N LYS A 52 -4.48 -14.18 -5.52
CA LYS A 52 -3.80 -13.26 -4.61
C LYS A 52 -4.29 -11.81 -4.77
N SER A 53 -4.44 -11.35 -6.02
CA SER A 53 -4.94 -9.99 -6.30
C SER A 53 -6.37 -9.78 -5.83
N ALA A 54 -7.23 -10.80 -5.97
CA ALA A 54 -8.61 -10.76 -5.47
C ALA A 54 -8.66 -10.70 -3.94
N LYS A 55 -7.79 -11.43 -3.24
CA LYS A 55 -7.68 -11.37 -1.78
C LYS A 55 -7.24 -9.99 -1.30
N ILE A 56 -6.21 -9.42 -1.93
CA ILE A 56 -5.72 -8.08 -1.58
C ILE A 56 -6.78 -7.02 -1.87
N LEU A 57 -7.49 -7.11 -2.99
CA LEU A 57 -8.61 -6.21 -3.28
C LEU A 57 -9.74 -6.28 -2.24
N LYS A 58 -10.03 -7.49 -1.74
CA LYS A 58 -11.00 -7.69 -0.66
C LYS A 58 -10.49 -7.02 0.62
N GLU A 59 -9.24 -7.25 0.98
CA GLU A 59 -8.60 -6.64 2.15
C GLU A 59 -8.59 -5.10 2.04
N LEU A 60 -8.16 -4.53 0.91
CA LEU A 60 -8.17 -3.09 0.65
C LEU A 60 -9.59 -2.48 0.66
N GLY A 61 -10.60 -3.22 0.20
CA GLY A 61 -12.00 -2.77 0.22
C GLY A 61 -12.70 -2.96 1.58
N GLU A 62 -12.23 -3.90 2.39
CA GLU A 62 -12.66 -4.09 3.78
C GLU A 62 -11.97 -3.08 4.72
N ASP A 63 -10.70 -2.78 4.49
CA ASP A 63 -9.92 -1.77 5.22
C ASP A 63 -10.37 -0.34 4.83
N GLY A 64 -10.63 -0.14 3.53
CA GLY A 64 -11.29 1.03 2.98
C GLY A 64 -12.77 0.77 2.78
N VAL A 65 -13.52 0.47 3.86
CA VAL A 65 -14.99 0.53 3.86
C VAL A 65 -15.35 1.78 3.09
N PHE A 66 -15.85 1.59 1.87
CA PHE A 66 -16.49 2.60 1.05
C PHE A 66 -17.69 3.08 1.87
N HIS A 67 -17.44 3.91 2.88
CA HIS A 67 -18.38 4.87 3.40
C HIS A 67 -18.60 5.78 2.22
N GLY A 68 -19.57 5.37 1.40
CA GLY A 68 -20.03 6.14 0.29
C GLY A 68 -20.21 7.56 0.79
N LYS A 69 -19.44 8.47 0.20
CA LYS A 69 -20.03 9.73 -0.23
C LYS A 69 -21.12 9.38 -1.27
N GLN A 70 -22.17 8.73 -0.80
CA GLN A 70 -23.45 8.66 -1.46
C GLN A 70 -24.09 10.01 -1.13
N GLY A 71 -23.86 10.99 -2.00
CA GLY A 71 -24.52 12.28 -1.92
C GLY A 71 -23.74 13.35 -2.69
N LYS A 72 -24.31 14.05 -3.66
CA LYS A 72 -25.61 13.96 -4.33
C LYS A 72 -25.36 14.44 -5.77
N GLY A 73 -26.05 13.84 -6.72
CA GLY A 73 -26.34 14.59 -7.95
C GLY A 73 -27.21 15.76 -7.52
N GLU A 74 -26.68 16.97 -7.68
CA GLU A 74 -27.43 18.22 -7.71
C GLU A 74 -27.46 18.72 -9.16
#